data_AF-A0A946W414-F1
#
_entry.id   AF-A0A946W414-F1
#
_cell.length_a   1.000
_cell.length_b   1.000
_cell.length_c   1.000
_cell.angle_alpha   90.00
_cell.angle_beta   90.00
_cell.angle_gamma   90.00
#
_symmetry.space_group_name_H-M   'P 1'
#
loop_
_entity.id
_entity.type
_entity.pdbx_description
1 polymer ?
#
loop_
_entity_poly.entity_id
_entity_poly.type
_entity_poly.pdbx_seq_one_letter_code
_entity_poly.pdbx_strand_id
1 'polypeptide(L)'
;MRNDYMEALVWLGFFAAVFLAWYFYLKARNKERMALIESGKDVSEIYSKQEIKFKFPWLKLGIILTGSSFGLLVSMFFLGTNFENFQNLNSVSEGPFVLGITLFFAAISIIIAYFADKPKN
;
A
#
# COMPACT_ATOMS: atom_id res chain seq x y z
N MET A 1 -14.91 -24.07 -11.98
CA MET A 1 -16.22 -23.40 -12.07
C MET A 1 -16.92 -23.27 -10.72
N ARG A 2 -17.38 -24.33 -10.03
CA ARG A 2 -18.11 -24.16 -8.75
C ARG A 2 -17.26 -23.55 -7.62
N ASN A 3 -15.99 -23.93 -7.53
CA ASN A 3 -15.09 -23.48 -6.47
C ASN A 3 -14.71 -22.00 -6.61
N ASP A 4 -14.64 -21.50 -7.85
CA ASP A 4 -14.23 -20.12 -8.17
C ASP A 4 -15.22 -19.09 -7.58
N TYR A 5 -16.52 -19.42 -7.55
CA TYR A 5 -17.55 -18.58 -6.92
C TYR A 5 -17.44 -18.55 -5.39
N MET A 6 -17.10 -19.69 -4.77
CA MET A 6 -16.93 -19.77 -3.31
C MET A 6 -15.73 -18.93 -2.86
N GLU A 7 -14.63 -18.98 -3.61
CA GLU A 7 -13.44 -18.17 -3.34
C GLU A 7 -13.74 -16.67 -3.50
N ALA A 8 -14.45 -16.27 -4.56
CA ALA A 8 -14.87 -14.88 -4.76
C ALA A 8 -15.77 -14.37 -3.62
N LEU A 9 -16.69 -15.20 -3.12
CA LEU A 9 -17.54 -14.88 -1.96
C LEU A 9 -16.74 -14.68 -0.67
N VAL A 10 -15.71 -15.50 -0.45
CA VAL A 10 -14.81 -15.38 0.71
C VAL A 10 -14.05 -14.05 0.66
N TRP A 11 -13.46 -13.71 -0.48
CA TRP A 11 -12.75 -12.43 -0.66
C TRP A 11 -13.68 -11.23 -0.50
N LEU A 12 -14.88 -11.28 -1.10
CA LEU A 12 -15.86 -10.21 -0.99
C LEU A 12 -16.35 -10.02 0.46
N GLY A 13 -16.58 -11.13 1.18
CA GLY A 13 -16.93 -11.10 2.60
C GLY A 13 -15.80 -10.52 3.46
N PHE A 14 -14.54 -10.86 3.17
CA PHE A 14 -13.38 -10.31 3.87
C PHE A 14 -13.28 -8.79 3.71
N PHE A 15 -13.35 -8.27 2.47
CA PHE A 15 -13.30 -6.83 2.23
C PHE A 15 -14.51 -6.10 2.84
N ALA A 16 -15.71 -6.68 2.78
CA ALA A 16 -16.89 -6.12 3.40
C ALA A 16 -16.74 -6.04 4.93
N ALA A 17 -16.22 -7.08 5.57
CA ALA A 17 -15.99 -7.09 7.02
C ALA A 17 -14.97 -6.03 7.46
N VAL A 18 -13.83 -5.92 6.76
CA VAL A 18 -12.81 -4.90 7.03
C VAL A 18 -13.38 -3.50 6.86
N PHE A 19 -14.12 -3.26 5.76
CA PHE A 19 -14.76 -1.98 5.50
C PHE A 19 -15.80 -1.62 6.57
N LEU A 20 -16.67 -2.57 6.94
CA LEU A 20 -17.70 -2.34 7.96
C LEU A 20 -17.07 -2.07 9.34
N ALA A 21 -16.05 -2.83 9.73
CA ALA A 21 -15.35 -2.60 10.99
C ALA A 21 -14.75 -1.19 11.05
N TRP A 22 -14.08 -0.76 9.98
CA TRP A 22 -13.53 0.58 9.86
C TRP A 22 -14.61 1.67 9.85
N TYR A 23 -15.70 1.46 9.10
CA TYR A 23 -16.83 2.40 9.01
C TYR A 23 -17.53 2.59 10.35
N PHE A 24 -17.82 1.50 11.07
CA PHE A 24 -18.44 1.57 12.39
C PHE A 24 -17.51 2.20 13.43
N TYR A 25 -16.21 1.91 13.38
CA TYR A 25 -15.22 2.56 14.24
C TYR A 25 -15.23 4.08 14.06
N LEU A 26 -15.18 4.57 12.81
CA LEU A 26 -15.25 6.00 12.52
C LEU A 26 -16.61 6.61 12.94
N LYS A 27 -17.71 5.90 12.71
CA LYS A 27 -19.05 6.35 13.08
C LYS A 27 -19.22 6.47 14.60
N ALA A 28 -18.68 5.53 15.38
CA ALA A 28 -18.69 5.57 16.84
C ALA A 28 -17.93 6.80 17.35
N ARG A 29 -16.72 7.05 16.85
CA ARG A 29 -15.91 8.22 17.22
C ARG A 29 -16.60 9.54 16.88
N ASN A 30 -17.29 9.62 15.75
CA ASN A 30 -18.03 10.83 15.38
C ASN A 30 -19.25 11.07 16.28
N LYS A 31 -19.94 10.01 16.74
CA LYS A 31 -21.03 10.12 17.71
C LYS A 31 -20.55 10.56 19.09
N GLU A 32 -19.43 10.02 19.56
CA GLU A 32 -18.79 10.46 20.82
C GLU A 32 -18.44 11.95 20.77
N ARG A 33 -17.93 12.44 19.63
CA ARG A 33 -17.62 13.87 19.44
C ARG A 33 -18.88 14.75 19.47
N MET A 34 -19.97 14.35 18.82
CA MET A 34 -21.22 15.12 18.85
C MET A 34 -21.83 15.17 20.26
N ALA A 35 -21.86 14.04 20.97
CA ALA A 35 -22.38 13.98 22.33
C ALA A 35 -21.60 14.90 23.30
N LEU A 36 -20.27 14.99 23.13
CA LEU A 36 -19.43 15.89 23.92
C LEU A 36 -19.71 17.38 23.62
N ILE A 37 -19.98 17.74 22.36
CA ILE A 37 -20.39 19.10 21.96
C ILE A 37 -21.75 19.45 22.55
N GLU A 38 -22.74 18.55 22.45
CA GLU A 38 -24.10 18.74 22.98
C GLU A 38 -24.14 18.85 24.50
N SER A 39 -23.23 18.16 25.20
CA SER A 39 -23.06 18.27 26.66
C SER A 39 -22.39 19.56 27.14
N GLY A 40 -22.06 20.50 26.24
CA GLY A 40 -21.54 21.83 26.58
C GLY A 40 -20.09 21.83 27.10
N LYS A 41 -19.37 20.71 26.96
CA LYS A 41 -17.95 20.61 27.32
C LYS A 41 -17.12 21.26 26.21
N ASP A 42 -16.17 22.12 26.53
CA ASP A 42 -15.31 22.76 25.53
C ASP A 42 -14.36 21.71 24.90
N VAL A 43 -14.82 21.06 23.83
CA VAL A 43 -14.09 20.00 23.12
C VAL A 43 -12.97 20.55 22.23
N SER A 44 -12.93 21.88 22.03
CA SER A 44 -11.90 22.58 21.26
C SER A 44 -10.51 22.33 21.86
N GLU A 45 -10.39 22.36 23.18
CA GLU A 45 -9.09 22.23 23.87
C GLU A 45 -8.59 20.76 23.91
N ILE A 46 -9.52 19.79 23.93
CA ILE A 46 -9.20 18.35 23.96
C ILE A 46 -8.81 17.83 22.56
N TYR A 47 -9.45 18.35 21.49
CA TYR A 47 -9.21 17.90 20.11
C TYR A 47 -8.23 18.78 19.31
N SER A 48 -7.98 20.04 19.69
CA SER A 48 -7.02 20.89 18.96
C SER A 48 -5.56 20.43 19.10
N LYS A 49 -5.23 19.66 20.14
CA LYS A 49 -3.84 19.28 20.43
C LYS A 49 -3.43 17.89 19.93
N GLN A 50 -4.37 17.12 19.37
CA GLN A 50 -4.10 15.79 18.81
C GLN A 50 -4.10 15.81 17.27
N GLU A 51 -3.48 16.84 16.68
CA GLU A 51 -2.79 16.62 15.41
C GLU A 51 -1.60 15.71 15.69
N ILE A 52 -1.87 14.42 15.86
CA ILE A 52 -0.86 13.40 15.77
C ILE A 52 -0.33 13.52 14.34
N LYS A 53 0.75 14.31 14.17
CA LYS A 53 1.51 14.43 12.93
C LYS A 53 2.25 13.12 12.72
N PHE A 54 1.49 12.05 12.45
CA PHE A 54 2.02 10.80 11.95
C PHE A 54 2.53 11.10 10.55
N LYS A 55 3.75 11.62 10.46
CA LYS A 55 4.48 11.76 9.21
C LYS A 55 4.85 10.35 8.78
N PHE A 56 3.93 9.68 8.10
CA PHE A 56 4.20 8.37 7.54
C PHE A 56 5.39 8.49 6.59
N PRO A 57 6.46 7.67 6.74
CA PRO A 57 7.71 7.87 6.04
C PRO A 57 7.64 7.32 4.61
N TRP A 58 6.74 7.88 3.78
CA TRP A 58 6.51 7.51 2.38
C TRP A 58 7.81 7.45 1.58
N LEU A 59 8.73 8.40 1.82
CA LEU A 59 10.03 8.42 1.14
C LEU A 59 10.91 7.22 1.53
N LYS A 60 10.94 6.82 2.82
CA LYS A 60 11.74 5.67 3.25
C LYS A 60 11.23 4.38 2.64
N LEU A 61 9.91 4.22 2.57
CA LEU A 61 9.28 3.06 1.93
C LEU A 61 9.57 3.02 0.43
N GLY A 62 9.47 4.15 -0.27
CA GLY A 62 9.80 4.23 -1.70
C GLY A 62 11.25 3.83 -1.97
N ILE A 63 12.22 4.32 -1.19
CA ILE A 63 13.65 3.98 -1.36
C ILE A 63 13.92 2.49 -1.12
N ILE A 64 13.35 1.91 -0.07
CA ILE A 64 13.49 0.48 0.23
C ILE A 64 12.91 -0.37 -0.92
N LEU A 65 11.73 0.00 -1.40
CA LEU A 65 11.05 -0.72 -2.47
C LEU A 65 11.82 -0.62 -3.80
N THR A 66 12.41 0.55 -4.11
CA THR A 66 13.27 0.72 -5.29
C THR A 66 14.51 -0.16 -5.19
N GLY A 67 15.18 -0.18 -4.03
CA GLY A 67 16.35 -1.04 -3.81
C GLY A 67 16.05 -2.53 -3.93
N SER A 68 14.92 -2.98 -3.38
CA SER A 68 14.46 -4.37 -3.49
C SER A 68 14.13 -4.74 -4.94
N SER A 69 13.43 -3.88 -5.67
CA SER A 69 13.08 -4.09 -7.09
C SER A 69 14.33 -4.16 -7.96
N PHE A 70 15.27 -3.24 -7.76
CA PHE A 70 16.51 -3.19 -8.51
C PHE A 70 17.39 -4.41 -8.23
N GLY A 71 17.47 -4.86 -6.97
CA GLY A 71 18.14 -6.09 -6.59
C GLY A 71 17.56 -7.32 -7.28
N LEU A 72 16.22 -7.41 -7.39
CA LEU A 72 15.57 -8.50 -8.13
C LEU A 72 15.93 -8.48 -9.62
N LEU A 73 15.87 -7.32 -10.28
CA LEU A 73 16.22 -7.19 -11.70
C LEU A 73 17.68 -7.55 -11.96
N VAL A 74 18.60 -7.08 -11.11
CA VAL A 74 20.02 -7.39 -11.20
C VAL A 74 20.26 -8.89 -10.96
N SER A 75 19.65 -9.48 -9.93
CA SER A 75 19.78 -10.91 -9.66
C SER A 75 19.31 -11.78 -10.84
N MET A 76 18.22 -11.37 -11.50
CA MET A 76 17.70 -12.05 -12.69
C MET A 76 18.65 -11.91 -13.87
N PHE A 77 19.23 -10.72 -14.06
CA PHE A 77 20.23 -10.50 -15.09
C PHE A 77 21.46 -11.41 -14.91
N PHE A 78 22.02 -11.45 -13.70
CA PHE A 78 23.16 -12.33 -13.38
C PHE A 78 22.81 -13.83 -13.46
N LEU A 79 21.64 -14.25 -12.99
CA LEU A 79 21.19 -15.64 -13.19
C LEU A 79 21.06 -15.99 -14.68
N GLY A 80 20.53 -15.04 -15.46
CA GLY A 80 20.38 -15.15 -16.90
C GLY A 80 21.72 -15.25 -17.65
N THR A 81 22.79 -14.60 -17.17
CA THR A 81 24.11 -14.61 -17.83
C THR A 81 24.78 -15.98 -17.98
N ASN A 82 24.19 -17.08 -17.49
CA ASN A 82 24.46 -18.43 -17.99
C ASN A 82 23.90 -18.56 -19.42
N PHE A 83 24.66 -17.98 -20.35
CA PHE A 83 24.25 -17.52 -21.69
C PHE A 83 23.72 -18.61 -22.65
N GLU A 84 23.78 -19.88 -22.27
CA GLU A 84 23.30 -21.00 -23.08
C GLU A 84 21.77 -21.18 -23.02
N ASN A 85 21.10 -20.63 -22.00
CA ASN A 85 19.64 -20.76 -21.83
C ASN A 85 18.83 -19.61 -22.43
N PHE A 86 19.46 -18.52 -22.92
CA PHE A 86 18.74 -17.40 -23.53
C PHE A 86 18.05 -17.76 -24.84
N GLN A 87 18.46 -18.83 -25.55
CA GLN A 87 17.76 -19.29 -26.75
C GLN A 87 16.46 -20.04 -26.43
N ASN A 88 16.25 -20.47 -25.18
CA ASN A 88 14.97 -21.02 -24.71
C ASN A 88 14.17 -19.95 -23.94
N LEU A 89 13.86 -18.84 -24.62
CA LEU A 89 12.97 -17.76 -24.12
C LEU A 89 11.60 -18.25 -23.64
N ASN A 90 11.20 -19.48 -24.01
CA ASN A 90 9.96 -20.11 -23.55
C ASN A 90 10.04 -20.73 -22.14
N SER A 91 11.21 -20.74 -21.50
CA SER A 91 11.43 -21.37 -20.18
C SER A 91 11.90 -20.42 -19.09
N VAL A 92 12.19 -19.16 -19.43
CA VAL A 92 12.42 -18.13 -18.42
C VAL A 92 11.08 -17.85 -17.78
N SER A 93 10.95 -18.17 -16.49
CA SER A 93 9.76 -17.84 -15.71
C SER A 93 9.51 -16.34 -15.85
N GLU A 94 8.44 -15.98 -16.56
CA GLU A 94 8.05 -14.59 -16.80
C GLU A 94 7.68 -13.89 -15.49
N GLY A 95 7.22 -14.66 -14.50
CA GLY A 95 6.74 -14.18 -13.20
C GLY A 95 7.75 -13.27 -12.49
N PRO A 96 8.97 -13.75 -12.13
CA PRO A 96 9.97 -12.93 -11.46
C PRO A 96 10.38 -11.66 -12.20
N PHE A 97 10.44 -11.70 -13.54
CA PHE A 97 10.81 -10.54 -14.35
C PHE A 97 9.68 -9.49 -14.38
N VAL A 98 8.45 -9.93 -14.60
CA VAL A 98 7.26 -9.07 -14.54
C VAL A 98 7.09 -8.47 -13.14
N LEU A 99 7.33 -9.27 -12.08
CA LEU A 99 7.33 -8.79 -10.71
C LEU A 99 8.42 -7.73 -10.46
N GLY A 100 9.64 -7.96 -10.94
CA GLY A 100 10.73 -6.98 -10.80
C GLY A 100 10.41 -5.62 -11.44
N ILE A 101 9.87 -5.63 -12.67
CA ILE A 101 9.51 -4.40 -13.39
C ILE A 101 8.31 -3.70 -12.74
N THR A 102 7.26 -4.44 -12.39
CA THR A 102 6.06 -3.85 -11.76
C THR A 102 6.38 -3.26 -10.40
N LEU A 103 7.18 -3.94 -9.57
CA LEU A 103 7.64 -3.42 -8.28
C LEU A 103 8.50 -2.15 -8.46
N PHE A 104 9.35 -2.11 -9.48
CA PHE A 104 10.21 -0.95 -9.76
C PHE A 104 9.40 0.29 -10.14
N PHE A 105 8.41 0.13 -11.03
CA PHE A 105 7.50 1.24 -11.40
C PHE A 105 6.63 1.68 -10.22
N ALA A 106 6.15 0.75 -9.40
CA ALA A 106 5.41 1.08 -8.19
C ALA A 106 6.26 1.89 -7.21
N ALA A 107 7.55 1.53 -7.05
CA ALA A 107 8.47 2.25 -6.17
C ALA A 107 8.75 3.69 -6.66
N ILE A 108 8.95 3.88 -7.97
CA ILE A 108 9.13 5.22 -8.56
C ILE A 108 7.87 6.08 -8.34
N SER A 109 6.68 5.50 -8.53
CA SER A 109 5.41 6.20 -8.31
C SER A 109 5.28 6.74 -6.88
N ILE A 110 5.66 5.95 -5.88
CA ILE A 110 5.64 6.35 -4.47
C ILE A 110 6.60 7.52 -4.21
N ILE A 111 7.79 7.51 -4.81
CA ILE A 111 8.77 8.59 -4.67
C ILE A 111 8.22 9.88 -5.31
N ILE A 112 7.65 9.79 -6.51
CA ILE A 112 7.03 10.94 -7.19
C ILE A 112 5.87 11.50 -6.37
N ALA A 113 5.00 10.65 -5.84
CA ALA A 113 3.88 11.05 -5.00
C ALA A 113 4.35 11.81 -3.75
N TYR A 114 5.44 11.37 -3.11
CA TYR A 114 6.04 12.07 -1.98
C TYR A 114 6.50 13.50 -2.35
N PHE A 115 7.07 13.70 -3.54
CA PHE A 115 7.46 15.03 -4.00
C PHE A 115 6.26 15.89 -4.41
N ALA A 116 5.21 15.30 -4.96
CA ALA A 116 3.97 15.99 -5.32
C ALA A 116 3.17 16.47 -4.08
N ASP A 117 3.16 15.67 -3.00
CA ASP A 117 2.50 16.00 -1.73
C ASP A 117 3.26 17.05 -0.91
N LYS A 118 4.49 17.41 -1.30
CA LYS A 118 5.24 18.45 -0.59
C LYS A 118 4.54 19.79 -0.84
N PRO A 119 4.06 20.50 0.20
CA PRO A 119 3.41 21.78 0.01
C PRO A 119 4.40 22.73 -0.68
N LYS A 120 3.93 23.37 -1.75
CA LYS A 120 4.65 24.42 -2.46
C LYS A 120 4.74 25.61 -1.50
N ASN A 121 5.90 25.76 -0.85
CA ASN A 121 6.25 26.99 -0.14
C ASN A 121 6.56 28.08 -1.16
#